data_AF-A0A518DGU1-F1
#
_entry.id   AF-A0A518DGU1-F1
#
_cell.length_a   1.000
_cell.length_b   1.000
_cell.length_c   1.000
_cell.angle_alpha   90.00
_cell.angle_beta   90.00
_cell.angle_gamma   90.00
#
_symmetry.space_group_name_H-M   'P 1'
#
loop_
_entity.id
_entity.type
_entity.pdbx_description
1 polymer ?
#
loop_
_entity_poly.entity_id
_entity_poly.type
_entity_poly.pdbx_seq_one_letter_code
_entity_poly.pdbx_strand_id
1 'polypeptide(L)'
;MRILAMLMACFVSSATTGWSQSARPEMAAAIDKQWGSLPAEISGPYRYAYSADGYNQDRDDVAGSAMAVAIFDRAGKADRIAHFHFNTNFGGAPSHAQEHRKSALQTAVLFGIIEEENGNDAFFDVARSPQERLDAIDHFAGEIKKTKASDPLMVVCAGGVQTVYLAVEEAIAQGATEEALRSTTFFSHSDANEKTKRDDHEDYRNNWQNLKTLAPASRFIDYRSPLVNARRTGGVQPSQNSSAWNQGPRGGKGQGVKDWQWLADYGDAVQGFGFSGTKGEWLLTRLKAAGAPELGHNANAEGDASDAAMVYVLMGGQTDATMDEIKTFFCGPEPSADE
;
A
#
# COMPACT_ATOMS: atom_id res chain seq x y z
N MET A 1 44.15 20.29 50.64
CA MET A 1 44.57 19.21 49.71
C MET A 1 43.36 18.79 48.90
N ARG A 2 43.39 19.07 47.59
CA ARG A 2 42.30 18.77 46.65
C ARG A 2 42.35 17.29 46.27
N ILE A 3 41.24 16.57 46.41
CA ILE A 3 41.06 15.23 45.86
C ILE A 3 40.36 15.39 44.50
N LEU A 4 41.03 14.84 43.49
CA LEU A 4 40.71 14.91 42.07
C LEU A 4 39.62 13.88 41.76
N ALA A 5 38.45 14.33 41.29
CA ALA A 5 37.42 13.46 40.70
C ALA A 5 37.72 13.28 39.21
N MET A 6 37.97 12.04 38.80
CA MET A 6 38.24 11.66 37.42
C MET A 6 36.91 11.27 36.77
N LEU A 7 36.26 12.24 36.11
CA LEU A 7 35.08 12.03 35.27
C LEU A 7 35.55 11.56 33.89
N MET A 8 35.31 10.28 33.60
CA MET A 8 35.51 9.68 32.28
C MET A 8 34.27 10.00 31.44
N ALA A 9 34.34 11.06 30.64
CA ALA A 9 33.32 11.39 29.65
C ALA A 9 33.52 10.51 28.41
N CYS A 10 32.65 9.51 28.23
CA CYS A 10 32.46 8.88 26.94
C CYS A 10 31.70 9.87 26.04
N PHE A 11 32.43 10.52 25.13
CA PHE A 11 31.84 11.20 23.98
C PHE A 11 31.27 10.14 23.03
N VAL A 12 29.97 9.90 23.09
CA VAL A 12 29.23 9.33 21.95
C VAL A 12 28.91 10.50 21.02
N SER A 13 29.68 10.60 19.95
CA SER A 13 29.36 11.48 18.82
C SER A 13 28.12 10.90 18.12
N SER A 14 26.93 11.35 18.53
CA SER A 14 25.73 11.18 17.72
C SER A 14 25.85 12.11 16.50
N ALA A 15 26.31 11.55 15.37
CA ALA A 15 26.13 12.19 14.08
C ALA A 15 24.63 12.23 13.80
N THR A 16 23.99 13.35 14.14
CA THR A 16 22.68 13.71 13.60
C THR A 16 22.85 13.96 12.12
N THR A 17 22.66 12.93 11.30
CA THR A 17 22.41 13.12 9.87
C THR A 17 21.07 13.82 9.73
N GLY A 18 21.12 15.15 9.68
CA GLY A 18 19.98 15.98 9.32
C GLY A 18 19.58 15.68 7.89
N TRP A 19 18.62 14.77 7.71
CA TRP A 19 17.87 14.65 6.48
C TRP A 19 16.72 15.65 6.55
N SER A 20 16.94 16.78 5.87
CA SER A 20 15.90 17.73 5.53
C SER A 20 14.82 17.02 4.73
N GLN A 21 13.56 17.17 5.15
CA GLN A 21 12.34 16.87 4.39
C GLN A 21 12.23 17.76 3.13
N SER A 22 13.23 17.78 2.26
CA SER A 22 13.10 18.34 0.92
C SER A 22 12.73 17.22 -0.04
N ALA A 23 11.45 16.83 -0.05
CA ALA A 23 10.88 16.28 -1.27
C ALA A 23 11.24 17.27 -2.39
N ARG A 24 11.99 16.82 -3.40
CA ARG A 24 12.52 17.70 -4.45
C ARG A 24 11.33 18.42 -5.12
N PRO A 25 11.19 19.75 -5.00
CA PRO A 25 10.06 20.49 -5.60
C PRO A 25 9.97 20.29 -7.11
N GLU A 26 11.11 20.01 -7.75
CA GLU A 26 11.24 19.72 -9.17
C GLU A 26 10.52 18.43 -9.60
N MET A 27 10.44 17.42 -8.72
CA MET A 27 9.73 16.18 -9.03
C MET A 27 8.22 16.35 -8.91
N ALA A 28 7.75 17.10 -7.90
CA ALA A 28 6.34 17.47 -7.78
C ALA A 28 5.86 18.31 -8.98
N ALA A 29 6.70 19.24 -9.46
CA ALA A 29 6.41 20.04 -10.65
C ALA A 29 6.50 19.26 -11.98
N ALA A 30 7.39 18.26 -12.08
CA ALA A 30 7.50 17.39 -13.24
C ALA A 30 6.30 16.41 -13.35
N ILE A 31 5.82 15.89 -12.22
CA ILE A 31 4.59 15.07 -12.16
C ILE A 31 3.38 15.89 -12.61
N ASP A 32 3.27 17.15 -12.18
CA ASP A 32 2.12 18.02 -12.55
C ASP A 32 2.11 18.43 -14.03
N LYS A 33 3.29 18.57 -14.67
CA LYS A 33 3.43 19.06 -16.04
C LYS A 33 3.26 17.97 -17.12
N GLN A 34 3.59 16.72 -16.83
CA GLN A 34 3.70 15.66 -17.84
C GLN A 34 2.50 14.68 -17.87
N TRP A 35 1.62 14.68 -16.85
CA TRP A 35 0.72 13.53 -16.60
C TRP A 35 -0.78 13.84 -16.69
N GLY A 36 -1.14 15.06 -17.11
CA GLY A 36 -2.51 15.56 -17.04
C GLY A 36 -2.92 15.81 -15.59
N SER A 37 -3.71 16.84 -15.33
CA SER A 37 -4.18 17.09 -13.97
C SER A 37 -4.96 15.85 -13.51
N LEU A 38 -4.43 15.14 -12.50
CA LEU A 38 -5.27 14.41 -11.56
C LEU A 38 -6.50 15.27 -11.29
N PRO A 39 -7.70 14.70 -11.13
CA PRO A 39 -8.78 15.47 -10.55
C PRO A 39 -8.20 16.18 -9.33
N ALA A 40 -8.25 17.52 -9.27
CA ALA A 40 -7.69 18.31 -8.15
C ALA A 40 -8.19 17.83 -6.78
N GLU A 41 -9.21 16.99 -6.82
CA GLU A 41 -9.88 16.22 -5.80
C GLU A 41 -9.04 15.11 -5.13
N ILE A 42 -7.91 14.67 -5.71
CA ILE A 42 -7.05 13.60 -5.14
C ILE A 42 -5.65 14.10 -4.73
N SER A 43 -5.25 15.28 -5.23
CA SER A 43 -4.02 15.97 -4.82
C SER A 43 -4.29 16.86 -3.59
N GLY A 44 -4.42 16.23 -2.43
CA GLY A 44 -4.64 16.92 -1.14
C GLY A 44 -3.58 16.56 -0.09
N PRO A 45 -3.52 17.30 1.04
CA PRO A 45 -2.64 17.01 2.17
C PRO A 45 -3.18 15.83 2.98
N TYR A 46 -3.45 14.70 2.33
CA TYR A 46 -4.06 13.55 2.98
C TYR A 46 -3.07 12.86 3.93
N ARG A 47 -3.61 12.36 5.05
CA ARG A 47 -3.11 11.14 5.69
C ARG A 47 -3.68 9.94 4.93
N TYR A 48 -2.99 8.83 4.93
CA TYR A 48 -3.38 7.64 4.17
C TYR A 48 -3.63 6.45 5.08
N ALA A 49 -4.77 5.80 4.90
CA ALA A 49 -5.04 4.48 5.40
C ALA A 49 -5.03 3.48 4.25
N TYR A 50 -4.41 2.31 4.41
CA TYR A 50 -4.40 1.25 3.42
C TYR A 50 -4.99 -0.03 3.99
N SER A 51 -5.97 -0.59 3.28
CA SER A 51 -6.54 -1.92 3.48
C SER A 51 -6.09 -2.77 2.30
N ALA A 52 -5.19 -3.71 2.54
CA ALA A 52 -4.81 -4.69 1.52
C ALA A 52 -6.04 -5.45 1.00
N ASP A 53 -5.92 -6.03 -0.20
CA ASP A 53 -6.85 -7.09 -0.54
C ASP A 53 -6.61 -8.27 0.43
N GLY A 54 -7.59 -9.12 0.50
CA GLY A 54 -7.55 -10.34 1.30
C GLY A 54 -8.79 -11.17 1.07
N TYR A 55 -9.51 -10.91 -0.01
CA TYR A 55 -10.47 -11.88 -0.52
C TYR A 55 -9.71 -13.13 -1.00
N ASN A 56 -9.69 -14.16 -0.15
CA ASN A 56 -8.86 -15.37 -0.28
C ASN A 56 -7.34 -15.20 -0.12
N GLN A 57 -6.81 -13.99 0.12
CA GLN A 57 -5.37 -13.71 0.15
C GLN A 57 -4.65 -14.45 -0.97
N ASP A 58 -5.03 -14.12 -2.20
CA ASP A 58 -4.24 -14.50 -3.35
C ASP A 58 -2.89 -13.79 -3.30
N ARG A 59 -1.99 -14.24 -4.17
CA ARG A 59 -0.56 -14.03 -3.97
C ARG A 59 -0.11 -12.64 -4.36
N ASP A 60 -0.92 -11.95 -5.14
CA ASP A 60 -0.73 -10.55 -5.48
C ASP A 60 -0.69 -9.67 -4.25
N ASP A 61 -1.39 -10.01 -3.16
CA ASP A 61 -1.29 -9.31 -1.88
C ASP A 61 0.15 -9.27 -1.34
N VAL A 62 0.92 -10.36 -1.53
CA VAL A 62 2.30 -10.48 -1.06
C VAL A 62 3.18 -9.44 -1.72
N ALA A 63 3.12 -9.25 -3.04
CA ALA A 63 3.93 -8.20 -3.67
C ALA A 63 3.24 -6.84 -3.64
N GLY A 64 1.91 -6.81 -3.71
CA GLY A 64 1.07 -5.63 -3.71
C GLY A 64 1.25 -4.77 -2.47
N SER A 65 1.27 -5.38 -1.28
CA SER A 65 1.50 -4.60 -0.05
C SER A 65 2.94 -4.05 0.05
N ALA A 66 3.96 -4.81 -0.34
CA ALA A 66 5.33 -4.31 -0.38
C ALA A 66 5.47 -3.15 -1.39
N MET A 67 4.82 -3.28 -2.53
CA MET A 67 4.81 -2.28 -3.59
C MET A 67 4.02 -1.04 -3.19
N ALA A 68 2.88 -1.17 -2.49
CA ALA A 68 2.14 -0.04 -1.92
C ALA A 68 3.02 0.78 -0.96
N VAL A 69 3.75 0.11 -0.07
CA VAL A 69 4.73 0.73 0.83
C VAL A 69 5.80 1.49 0.03
N ALA A 70 6.35 0.86 -1.02
CA ALA A 70 7.35 1.49 -1.88
C ALA A 70 6.82 2.71 -2.65
N ILE A 71 5.56 2.68 -3.09
CA ILE A 71 4.93 3.81 -3.76
C ILE A 71 4.76 4.99 -2.80
N PHE A 72 4.34 4.75 -1.55
CA PHE A 72 4.28 5.80 -0.53
C PHE A 72 5.66 6.41 -0.24
N ASP A 73 6.69 5.57 -0.06
CA ASP A 73 8.08 6.00 0.14
C ASP A 73 8.56 6.86 -1.03
N ARG A 74 8.40 6.37 -2.27
CA ARG A 74 8.81 7.09 -3.48
C ARG A 74 8.09 8.42 -3.66
N ALA A 75 6.80 8.47 -3.32
CA ALA A 75 6.01 9.69 -3.39
C ALA A 75 6.36 10.71 -2.29
N GLY A 76 7.27 10.37 -1.36
CA GLY A 76 7.57 11.20 -0.18
C GLY A 76 6.36 11.31 0.75
N LYS A 77 5.58 10.24 0.88
CA LYS A 77 4.35 10.14 1.70
C LYS A 77 4.43 9.07 2.77
N ALA A 78 5.60 8.47 2.99
CA ALA A 78 5.85 7.50 4.06
C ALA A 78 5.38 8.01 5.44
N ASP A 79 5.69 9.26 5.77
CA ASP A 79 5.32 9.92 7.04
C ASP A 79 3.83 10.30 7.13
N ARG A 80 3.06 10.07 6.05
CA ARG A 80 1.62 10.31 5.98
C ARG A 80 0.80 9.03 6.05
N ILE A 81 1.43 7.86 6.15
CA ILE A 81 0.72 6.60 6.41
C ILE A 81 0.20 6.65 7.85
N ALA A 82 -1.11 6.82 7.99
CA ALA A 82 -1.79 6.86 9.28
C ALA A 82 -2.28 5.48 9.72
N HIS A 83 -2.53 4.56 8.79
CA HIS A 83 -2.95 3.21 9.12
C HIS A 83 -2.64 2.28 7.94
N PHE A 84 -2.15 1.08 8.22
CA PHE A 84 -1.89 0.08 7.21
C PHE A 84 -2.27 -1.27 7.80
N HIS A 85 -3.22 -1.97 7.19
CA HIS A 85 -3.53 -3.33 7.60
C HIS A 85 -3.57 -4.28 6.42
N PHE A 86 -3.20 -5.51 6.71
CA PHE A 86 -3.03 -6.58 5.73
C PHE A 86 -3.42 -7.92 6.34
N ASN A 87 -3.46 -8.97 5.52
CA ASN A 87 -4.04 -10.26 5.87
C ASN A 87 -5.54 -10.16 6.27
N THR A 88 -6.41 -9.54 5.48
CA THR A 88 -7.81 -9.24 5.85
C THR A 88 -8.78 -10.43 5.86
N ASN A 89 -8.27 -11.66 5.77
CA ASN A 89 -9.08 -12.88 5.89
C ASN A 89 -9.19 -13.27 7.37
N PHE A 90 -10.28 -12.88 7.99
CA PHE A 90 -10.50 -13.13 9.41
C PHE A 90 -10.91 -14.57 9.77
N GLY A 91 -11.34 -15.38 8.79
CA GLY A 91 -11.98 -16.69 9.00
C GLY A 91 -11.12 -17.90 8.69
N GLY A 92 -9.88 -17.69 8.27
CA GLY A 92 -8.94 -18.77 7.96
C GLY A 92 -7.50 -18.41 8.33
N ALA A 93 -6.66 -19.43 8.51
CA ALA A 93 -5.20 -19.27 8.53
C ALA A 93 -4.74 -19.18 7.07
N PRO A 94 -4.41 -17.99 6.56
CA PRO A 94 -4.13 -17.85 5.14
C PRO A 94 -2.82 -18.55 4.78
N SER A 95 -2.77 -19.23 3.64
CA SER A 95 -1.61 -20.01 3.21
C SER A 95 -0.35 -19.17 3.03
N HIS A 96 -0.49 -17.85 2.84
CA HIS A 96 0.61 -16.93 2.56
C HIS A 96 0.77 -15.81 3.60
N ALA A 97 0.05 -15.87 4.72
CA ALA A 97 0.04 -14.81 5.72
C ALA A 97 1.44 -14.43 6.23
N GLN A 98 2.33 -15.42 6.37
CA GLN A 98 3.72 -15.17 6.78
C GLN A 98 4.52 -14.42 5.72
N GLU A 99 4.33 -14.74 4.43
CA GLU A 99 5.02 -14.03 3.35
C GLU A 99 4.43 -12.63 3.16
N HIS A 100 3.11 -12.47 3.23
CA HIS A 100 2.45 -11.17 3.19
C HIS A 100 2.90 -10.28 4.34
N ARG A 101 3.01 -10.85 5.55
CA ARG A 101 3.56 -10.16 6.73
C ARG A 101 4.99 -9.68 6.51
N LYS A 102 5.88 -10.52 5.97
CA LYS A 102 7.25 -10.09 5.61
C LYS A 102 7.20 -8.95 4.60
N SER A 103 6.37 -9.08 3.58
CA SER A 103 6.22 -8.04 2.56
C SER A 103 5.73 -6.71 3.10
N ALA A 104 4.76 -6.67 4.01
CA ALA A 104 4.30 -5.42 4.59
C ALA A 104 5.31 -4.87 5.62
N LEU A 105 5.62 -5.66 6.66
CA LEU A 105 6.39 -5.18 7.81
C LEU A 105 7.89 -5.01 7.49
N GLN A 106 8.53 -5.98 6.84
CA GLN A 106 9.97 -5.86 6.57
C GLN A 106 10.26 -4.82 5.51
N THR A 107 9.38 -4.64 4.52
CA THR A 107 9.51 -3.50 3.59
C THR A 107 9.40 -2.18 4.34
N ALA A 108 8.41 -2.03 5.23
CA ALA A 108 8.27 -0.81 6.01
C ALA A 108 9.49 -0.53 6.90
N VAL A 109 10.05 -1.54 7.57
CA VAL A 109 11.28 -1.39 8.38
C VAL A 109 12.49 -1.06 7.51
N LEU A 110 12.73 -1.82 6.44
CA LEU A 110 13.88 -1.59 5.54
C LEU A 110 13.81 -0.21 4.89
N PHE A 111 12.61 0.34 4.69
CA PHE A 111 12.42 1.63 4.06
C PHE A 111 12.41 2.78 5.07
N GLY A 112 12.56 2.48 6.37
CA GLY A 112 12.61 3.47 7.45
C GLY A 112 11.25 4.10 7.76
N ILE A 113 10.16 3.41 7.42
CA ILE A 113 8.78 3.87 7.66
C ILE A 113 8.34 3.55 9.09
N ILE A 114 8.75 2.37 9.59
CA ILE A 114 8.56 1.94 10.97
C ILE A 114 9.89 1.49 11.55
N GLU A 115 10.08 1.58 12.87
CA GLU A 115 11.38 1.28 13.49
C GLU A 115 11.66 -0.22 13.59
N GLU A 116 10.63 -0.99 13.93
CA GLU A 116 10.74 -2.44 14.10
C GLU A 116 9.45 -3.17 13.71
N GLU A 117 9.57 -4.47 13.43
CA GLU A 117 8.37 -5.29 13.25
C GLU A 117 7.56 -5.29 14.56
N ASN A 118 6.29 -4.87 14.49
CA ASN A 118 5.35 -4.83 15.62
C ASN A 118 5.53 -3.69 16.64
N GLY A 119 6.19 -2.58 16.28
CA GLY A 119 6.31 -1.39 17.13
C GLY A 119 4.99 -0.67 17.46
N ASN A 120 3.84 -1.16 16.97
CA ASN A 120 2.53 -0.49 16.96
C ASN A 120 2.55 0.83 16.15
N ASP A 121 3.37 0.85 15.09
CA ASP A 121 3.61 2.01 14.23
C ASP A 121 2.61 2.12 13.08
N ALA A 122 1.31 1.98 13.38
CA ALA A 122 0.20 2.01 12.43
C ALA A 122 0.10 0.82 11.44
N PHE A 123 0.97 -0.19 11.52
CA PHE A 123 0.92 -1.42 10.69
C PHE A 123 0.33 -2.61 11.46
N PHE A 124 -0.69 -3.27 10.90
CA PHE A 124 -1.44 -4.33 11.58
C PHE A 124 -1.65 -5.59 10.72
N ASP A 125 -1.33 -6.75 11.29
CA ASP A 125 -1.62 -8.07 10.73
C ASP A 125 -2.93 -8.60 11.33
N VAL A 126 -4.06 -8.32 10.68
CA VAL A 126 -5.39 -8.55 11.28
C VAL A 126 -5.80 -10.03 11.35
N ALA A 127 -5.01 -10.92 10.73
CA ALA A 127 -5.17 -12.37 10.85
C ALA A 127 -4.26 -13.00 11.92
N ARG A 128 -3.21 -12.31 12.41
CA ARG A 128 -2.28 -12.91 13.38
C ARG A 128 -2.96 -13.26 14.70
N SER A 129 -3.87 -12.42 15.18
CA SER A 129 -4.67 -12.72 16.37
C SER A 129 -5.98 -11.94 16.44
N PRO A 130 -6.99 -12.42 17.19
CA PRO A 130 -8.19 -11.64 17.47
C PRO A 130 -7.90 -10.29 18.14
N GLN A 131 -6.89 -10.23 19.01
CA GLN A 131 -6.54 -8.99 19.70
C GLN A 131 -5.98 -7.96 18.73
N GLU A 132 -5.05 -8.33 17.85
CA GLU A 132 -4.49 -7.38 16.89
C GLU A 132 -5.50 -6.90 15.86
N ARG A 133 -6.49 -7.74 15.53
CA ARG A 133 -7.64 -7.29 14.75
C ARG A 133 -8.41 -6.18 15.46
N LEU A 134 -8.69 -6.35 16.76
CA LEU A 134 -9.36 -5.33 17.57
C LEU A 134 -8.49 -4.08 17.69
N ASP A 135 -7.19 -4.23 17.90
CA ASP A 135 -6.23 -3.12 17.98
C ASP A 135 -6.18 -2.34 16.65
N ALA A 136 -6.21 -3.04 15.51
CA ALA A 136 -6.26 -2.42 14.19
C ALA A 136 -7.56 -1.62 13.98
N ILE A 137 -8.71 -2.21 14.38
CA ILE A 137 -10.02 -1.56 14.30
C ILE A 137 -10.06 -0.31 15.17
N ASP A 138 -9.63 -0.40 16.43
CA ASP A 138 -9.59 0.73 17.36
C ASP A 138 -8.62 1.82 16.91
N HIS A 139 -7.42 1.43 16.47
CA HIS A 139 -6.44 2.36 15.92
C HIS A 139 -7.01 3.12 14.72
N PHE A 140 -7.62 2.40 13.77
CA PHE A 140 -8.18 3.03 12.58
C PHE A 140 -9.40 3.91 12.91
N ALA A 141 -10.24 3.48 13.84
CA ALA A 141 -11.33 4.31 14.37
C ALA A 141 -10.80 5.62 14.98
N GLY A 142 -9.70 5.55 15.73
CA GLY A 142 -8.97 6.70 16.25
C GLY A 142 -8.49 7.65 15.15
N GLU A 143 -7.90 7.12 14.07
CA GLU A 143 -7.43 7.91 12.93
C GLU A 143 -8.57 8.59 12.17
N ILE A 144 -9.74 7.93 12.05
CA ILE A 144 -10.96 8.53 11.48
C ILE A 144 -11.42 9.69 12.34
N LYS A 145 -11.50 9.53 13.67
CA LYS A 145 -11.96 10.58 14.61
C LYS A 145 -11.08 11.83 14.62
N LYS A 146 -9.76 11.67 14.39
CA LYS A 146 -8.79 12.79 14.30
C LYS A 146 -8.95 13.62 13.02
N THR A 147 -9.65 13.07 12.03
CA THR A 147 -9.78 13.65 10.69
C THR A 147 -10.57 14.96 10.73
N LYS A 148 -10.11 15.93 9.94
CA LYS A 148 -10.70 17.27 9.80
C LYS A 148 -10.39 17.82 8.41
N ALA A 149 -11.07 18.90 8.00
CA ALA A 149 -10.89 19.44 6.65
C ALA A 149 -9.44 19.90 6.36
N SER A 150 -8.69 20.32 7.39
CA SER A 150 -7.28 20.72 7.29
C SER A 150 -6.28 19.57 7.34
N ASP A 151 -6.73 18.35 7.69
CA ASP A 151 -5.91 17.15 7.75
C ASP A 151 -6.79 15.92 7.39
N PRO A 152 -7.22 15.83 6.13
CA PRO A 152 -8.18 14.83 5.67
C PRO A 152 -7.54 13.43 5.58
N LEU A 153 -8.38 12.40 5.59
CA LEU A 153 -7.95 11.00 5.52
C LEU A 153 -8.41 10.38 4.20
N MET A 154 -7.47 9.79 3.46
CA MET A 154 -7.71 8.98 2.27
C MET A 154 -7.56 7.50 2.63
N VAL A 155 -8.62 6.73 2.50
CA VAL A 155 -8.65 5.29 2.78
C VAL A 155 -8.63 4.53 1.46
N VAL A 156 -7.55 3.81 1.19
CA VAL A 156 -7.43 2.90 0.06
C VAL A 156 -8.00 1.55 0.46
N CYS A 157 -9.10 1.16 -0.16
CA CYS A 157 -9.72 -0.16 0.00
C CYS A 157 -9.35 -1.04 -1.20
N ALA A 158 -8.17 -1.67 -1.15
CA ALA A 158 -7.66 -2.49 -2.25
C ALA A 158 -8.48 -3.77 -2.44
N GLY A 159 -9.06 -4.31 -1.36
CA GLY A 159 -10.03 -5.39 -1.43
C GLY A 159 -11.14 -5.31 -0.40
N GLY A 160 -11.58 -6.47 0.10
CA GLY A 160 -12.73 -6.62 0.98
C GLY A 160 -12.78 -5.60 2.12
N VAL A 161 -13.94 -4.96 2.31
CA VAL A 161 -14.05 -3.77 3.18
C VAL A 161 -14.46 -4.08 4.62
N GLN A 162 -14.40 -5.33 5.07
CA GLN A 162 -14.90 -5.72 6.39
C GLN A 162 -14.16 -4.98 7.51
N THR A 163 -12.83 -5.00 7.53
CA THR A 163 -12.03 -4.28 8.54
C THR A 163 -12.34 -2.78 8.53
N VAL A 164 -12.44 -2.20 7.33
CA VAL A 164 -12.77 -0.78 7.13
C VAL A 164 -14.16 -0.46 7.68
N TYR A 165 -15.15 -1.30 7.39
CA TYR A 165 -16.50 -1.17 7.91
C TYR A 165 -16.53 -1.17 9.43
N LEU A 166 -15.86 -2.15 10.07
CA LEU A 166 -15.83 -2.26 11.52
C LEU A 166 -15.12 -1.06 12.17
N ALA A 167 -14.04 -0.55 11.56
CA ALA A 167 -13.36 0.65 12.03
C ALA A 167 -14.24 1.91 11.94
N VAL A 168 -15.05 2.05 10.88
CA VAL A 168 -15.99 3.16 10.74
C VAL A 168 -17.14 3.04 11.74
N GLU A 169 -17.67 1.84 11.94
CA GLU A 169 -18.71 1.56 12.93
C GLU A 169 -18.22 1.92 14.34
N GLU A 170 -17.01 1.48 14.67
CA GLU A 170 -16.35 1.79 15.94
C GLU A 170 -16.07 3.29 16.08
N ALA A 171 -15.60 3.97 15.02
CA ALA A 171 -15.39 5.42 15.04
C ALA A 171 -16.69 6.18 15.38
N ILE A 172 -17.82 5.78 14.79
CA ILE A 172 -19.13 6.36 15.06
C ILE A 172 -19.55 6.08 16.51
N ALA A 173 -19.40 4.83 16.97
CA ALA A 173 -19.72 4.45 18.35
C ALA A 173 -18.89 5.25 19.38
N GLN A 174 -17.64 5.56 19.05
CA GLN A 174 -16.73 6.38 19.85
C GLN A 174 -16.91 7.90 19.66
N GLY A 175 -17.93 8.34 18.92
CA GLY A 175 -18.28 9.76 18.78
C GLY A 175 -17.54 10.52 17.68
N ALA A 176 -17.16 9.87 16.58
CA ALA A 176 -16.69 10.56 15.38
C ALA A 176 -17.69 11.64 14.95
N THR A 177 -17.20 12.84 14.69
CA THR A 177 -18.06 13.95 14.26
C THR A 177 -18.44 13.80 12.80
N GLU A 178 -19.54 14.44 12.42
CA GLU A 178 -19.93 14.50 11.00
C GLU A 178 -18.87 15.21 10.14
N GLU A 179 -18.11 16.16 10.69
CA GLU A 179 -16.95 16.76 10.02
C GLU A 179 -15.84 15.75 9.76
N ALA A 180 -15.52 14.91 10.73
CA ALA A 180 -14.50 13.86 10.59
C ALA A 180 -14.89 12.87 9.48
N LEU A 181 -16.16 12.46 9.45
CA LEU A 181 -16.70 11.60 8.39
C LEU A 181 -16.65 12.31 7.03
N ARG A 182 -17.10 13.57 6.93
CA ARG A 182 -17.01 14.37 5.68
C ARG A 182 -15.59 14.53 5.16
N SER A 183 -14.62 14.59 6.06
CA SER A 183 -13.21 14.76 5.76
C SER A 183 -12.48 13.43 5.50
N THR A 184 -13.20 12.31 5.57
CA THR A 184 -12.71 10.97 5.23
C THR A 184 -13.20 10.60 3.83
N THR A 185 -12.26 10.20 2.97
CA THR A 185 -12.51 9.75 1.61
C THR A 185 -12.14 8.27 1.47
N PHE A 186 -13.07 7.44 1.02
CA PHE A 186 -12.82 6.05 0.68
C PHE A 186 -12.59 5.91 -0.82
N PHE A 187 -11.49 5.29 -1.21
CA PHE A 187 -11.09 5.03 -2.59
C PHE A 187 -11.06 3.52 -2.82
N SER A 188 -11.83 3.00 -3.78
CA SER A 188 -12.03 1.55 -3.97
C SER A 188 -12.31 1.15 -5.41
N HIS A 189 -11.90 -0.06 -5.81
CA HIS A 189 -12.39 -0.75 -7.01
C HIS A 189 -13.77 -1.40 -6.77
N SER A 190 -14.79 -0.60 -6.46
CA SER A 190 -16.03 -1.06 -5.80
C SER A 190 -16.69 -2.35 -6.34
N ASP A 191 -16.73 -2.58 -7.65
CA ASP A 191 -17.33 -3.78 -8.27
C ASP A 191 -16.66 -5.10 -7.84
N ALA A 192 -15.38 -5.07 -7.44
CA ALA A 192 -14.70 -6.20 -6.83
C ALA A 192 -15.19 -6.39 -5.38
N ASN A 193 -15.21 -5.32 -4.61
CA ASN A 193 -15.58 -5.30 -3.19
C ASN A 193 -17.07 -5.55 -2.92
N GLU A 194 -17.95 -5.32 -3.88
CA GLU A 194 -19.35 -5.74 -3.77
C GLU A 194 -19.48 -7.27 -3.75
N LYS A 195 -18.55 -7.98 -4.40
CA LYS A 195 -18.61 -9.44 -4.57
C LYS A 195 -17.87 -10.22 -3.49
N THR A 196 -17.14 -9.53 -2.62
CA THR A 196 -16.51 -10.16 -1.47
C THR A 196 -17.55 -10.54 -0.41
N LYS A 197 -18.78 -9.98 -0.47
CA LYS A 197 -19.84 -10.23 0.50
C LYS A 197 -20.23 -11.71 0.59
N ARG A 198 -20.33 -12.23 1.80
CA ARG A 198 -20.89 -13.54 2.12
C ARG A 198 -21.82 -13.41 3.32
N ASP A 199 -23.11 -13.57 3.08
CA ASP A 199 -24.13 -13.43 4.14
C ASP A 199 -23.96 -14.48 5.26
N ASP A 200 -23.38 -15.63 4.94
CA ASP A 200 -23.13 -16.76 5.84
C ASP A 200 -21.77 -16.70 6.56
N HIS A 201 -20.95 -15.66 6.34
CA HIS A 201 -19.60 -15.58 6.87
C HIS A 201 -19.33 -14.24 7.56
N GLU A 202 -19.13 -14.26 8.88
CA GLU A 202 -18.97 -13.05 9.74
C GLU A 202 -17.97 -12.04 9.21
N ASP A 203 -16.89 -12.56 8.67
CA ASP A 203 -15.77 -11.79 8.20
C ASP A 203 -15.93 -11.15 6.83
N TYR A 204 -17.04 -11.44 6.15
CA TYR A 204 -17.34 -10.92 4.83
C TYR A 204 -18.79 -10.44 4.75
N ARG A 205 -19.43 -10.14 5.89
CA ARG A 205 -20.85 -9.72 5.91
C ARG A 205 -21.05 -8.33 5.31
N ASN A 206 -20.03 -7.49 5.33
CA ASN A 206 -20.10 -6.13 4.84
C ASN A 206 -19.36 -5.94 3.52
N ASN A 207 -19.96 -5.13 2.67
CA ASN A 207 -19.41 -4.74 1.38
C ASN A 207 -19.39 -3.22 1.21
N TRP A 208 -18.97 -2.77 0.03
CA TRP A 208 -18.83 -1.35 -0.27
C TRP A 208 -20.15 -0.57 -0.13
N GLN A 209 -21.28 -1.15 -0.54
CA GLN A 209 -22.59 -0.54 -0.32
C GLN A 209 -22.98 -0.48 1.16
N ASN A 210 -22.63 -1.47 1.98
CA ASN A 210 -22.82 -1.39 3.43
C ASN A 210 -22.03 -0.22 4.02
N LEU A 211 -20.78 -0.04 3.60
CA LEU A 211 -19.92 1.07 4.05
C LEU A 211 -20.50 2.45 3.67
N LYS A 212 -21.02 2.60 2.44
CA LYS A 212 -21.72 3.83 2.00
C LYS A 212 -22.95 4.15 2.85
N THR A 213 -23.72 3.14 3.20
CA THR A 213 -24.91 3.30 4.04
C THR A 213 -24.53 3.68 5.47
N LEU A 214 -23.44 3.13 6.00
CA LEU A 214 -22.95 3.40 7.36
C LEU A 214 -22.43 4.83 7.52
N ALA A 215 -21.67 5.34 6.54
CA ALA A 215 -21.04 6.66 6.60
C ALA A 215 -21.46 7.57 5.41
N PRO A 216 -22.74 7.94 5.29
CA PRO A 216 -23.24 8.68 4.12
C PRO A 216 -22.66 10.10 3.98
N ALA A 217 -22.09 10.64 5.06
CA ALA A 217 -21.41 11.94 5.05
C ALA A 217 -20.02 11.88 4.42
N SER A 218 -19.39 10.69 4.37
CA SER A 218 -18.07 10.50 3.80
C SER A 218 -18.08 10.53 2.28
N ARG A 219 -16.92 10.81 1.70
CA ARG A 219 -16.74 10.78 0.25
C ARG A 219 -16.35 9.38 -0.20
N PHE A 220 -16.98 8.90 -1.26
CA PHE A 220 -16.69 7.61 -1.87
C PHE A 220 -16.26 7.81 -3.32
N ILE A 221 -15.03 7.43 -3.63
CA ILE A 221 -14.48 7.44 -4.98
C ILE A 221 -14.43 6.00 -5.45
N ASP A 222 -15.23 5.73 -6.47
CA ASP A 222 -15.28 4.45 -7.16
C ASP A 222 -14.27 4.47 -8.30
N TYR A 223 -13.12 3.86 -8.06
CA TYR A 223 -12.09 3.72 -9.06
C TYR A 223 -12.45 2.58 -10.01
N ARG A 224 -13.21 2.95 -11.04
CA ARG A 224 -13.51 2.07 -12.18
C ARG A 224 -12.43 2.23 -13.23
N SER A 225 -11.25 1.66 -12.97
CA SER A 225 -10.36 1.41 -14.10
C SER A 225 -11.03 0.41 -15.03
N PRO A 226 -11.20 0.71 -16.32
CA PRO A 226 -11.54 -0.32 -17.29
C PRO A 226 -10.49 -1.45 -17.26
N LEU A 227 -9.27 -1.21 -16.78
CA LEU A 227 -8.23 -2.23 -16.69
C LEU A 227 -8.38 -3.20 -15.52
N VAL A 228 -9.06 -2.80 -14.44
CA VAL A 228 -9.38 -3.70 -13.33
C VAL A 228 -10.75 -4.36 -13.55
N ASN A 229 -11.69 -3.65 -14.20
CA ASN A 229 -13.09 -4.09 -14.30
C ASN A 229 -13.54 -4.61 -15.68
N ALA A 230 -12.83 -4.36 -16.79
CA ALA A 230 -13.34 -4.70 -18.12
C ALA A 230 -13.26 -6.19 -18.49
N ARG A 231 -12.71 -7.05 -17.62
CA ARG A 231 -12.91 -8.52 -17.75
C ARG A 231 -14.39 -8.93 -17.64
N ARG A 232 -15.27 -8.09 -17.08
CA ARG A 232 -16.65 -8.50 -16.76
C ARG A 232 -17.72 -8.03 -17.74
N THR A 233 -17.44 -7.08 -18.62
CA THR A 233 -18.43 -6.51 -19.56
C THR A 233 -18.17 -6.83 -21.04
N GLY A 234 -17.31 -7.80 -21.33
CA GLY A 234 -17.32 -8.50 -22.63
C GLY A 234 -16.89 -7.68 -23.85
N GLY A 235 -15.92 -6.76 -23.71
CA GLY A 235 -15.49 -5.95 -24.85
C GLY A 235 -14.06 -5.40 -24.83
N VAL A 236 -13.33 -5.46 -23.72
CA VAL A 236 -11.92 -5.04 -23.69
C VAL A 236 -11.05 -6.29 -23.73
N GLN A 237 -10.08 -6.31 -24.65
CA GLN A 237 -9.11 -7.38 -24.75
C GLN A 237 -8.43 -7.58 -23.39
N PRO A 238 -8.37 -8.81 -22.85
CA PRO A 238 -7.71 -9.11 -21.58
C PRO A 238 -6.23 -8.69 -21.50
N SER A 239 -5.63 -8.33 -22.62
CA SER A 239 -4.26 -7.83 -22.76
C SER A 239 -4.08 -6.37 -22.36
N GLN A 240 -5.15 -5.65 -22.03
CA GLN A 240 -5.08 -4.22 -21.66
C GLN A 240 -5.30 -3.96 -20.17
N ASN A 241 -5.76 -4.93 -19.37
CA ASN A 241 -5.56 -4.88 -17.91
C ASN A 241 -4.09 -4.56 -17.69
N SER A 242 -3.71 -3.44 -17.07
CA SER A 242 -2.33 -2.91 -17.05
C SER A 242 -1.33 -4.05 -16.88
N SER A 243 -0.81 -4.56 -18.00
CA SER A 243 0.00 -5.78 -18.05
C SER A 243 1.32 -5.58 -17.30
N ALA A 244 1.62 -4.32 -16.99
CA ALA A 244 2.68 -3.93 -16.11
C ALA A 244 2.49 -4.46 -14.68
N TRP A 245 1.30 -4.26 -14.07
CA TRP A 245 1.05 -4.71 -12.68
C TRP A 245 0.72 -6.20 -12.56
N ASN A 246 0.11 -6.79 -13.59
CA ASN A 246 -0.30 -8.21 -13.62
C ASN A 246 0.49 -8.96 -14.70
N GLN A 247 1.59 -9.62 -14.31
CA GLN A 247 2.34 -10.50 -15.19
C GLN A 247 1.76 -11.91 -15.07
N GLY A 248 0.56 -12.14 -15.61
CA GLY A 248 0.03 -13.49 -15.74
C GLY A 248 0.63 -14.22 -16.95
N PRO A 249 0.85 -15.55 -16.90
CA PRO A 249 1.32 -16.33 -18.05
C PRO A 249 0.16 -16.54 -19.03
N ARG A 250 -0.30 -15.50 -19.70
CA ARG A 250 -1.30 -15.63 -20.77
C ARG A 250 -0.66 -15.35 -22.11
N GLY A 251 0.22 -16.26 -22.54
CA GLY A 251 0.65 -16.27 -23.95
C GLY A 251 1.86 -17.11 -24.33
N GLY A 252 2.74 -17.50 -23.42
CA GLY A 252 3.91 -18.30 -23.79
C GLY A 252 4.88 -18.53 -22.65
N LYS A 253 5.69 -19.58 -22.75
CA LYS A 253 6.75 -19.88 -21.78
C LYS A 253 7.83 -18.80 -21.85
N GLY A 254 7.95 -17.95 -20.82
CA GLY A 254 9.19 -17.23 -20.51
C GLY A 254 9.24 -15.71 -20.76
N GLN A 255 8.22 -14.92 -20.40
CA GLN A 255 8.23 -13.47 -20.61
C GLN A 255 8.21 -12.57 -19.36
N GLY A 256 7.65 -12.95 -18.22
CA GLY A 256 7.33 -11.99 -17.14
C GLY A 256 8.19 -12.01 -15.87
N VAL A 257 9.50 -12.20 -16.01
CA VAL A 257 10.45 -11.63 -15.01
C VAL A 257 11.34 -10.56 -15.65
N LYS A 258 11.24 -10.37 -16.97
CA LYS A 258 12.13 -9.45 -17.68
C LYS A 258 11.72 -7.98 -17.45
N ASP A 259 10.45 -7.73 -17.18
CA ASP A 259 9.93 -6.37 -17.15
C ASP A 259 10.05 -5.68 -15.80
N TRP A 260 10.38 -6.37 -14.70
CA TRP A 260 10.60 -5.72 -13.39
C TRP A 260 12.07 -5.60 -13.00
N GLN A 261 13.01 -6.16 -13.77
CA GLN A 261 14.44 -6.15 -13.41
C GLN A 261 15.01 -4.75 -13.22
N TRP A 262 14.47 -3.74 -13.91
CA TRP A 262 14.83 -2.34 -13.71
C TRP A 262 14.58 -1.87 -12.28
N LEU A 263 13.69 -2.53 -11.53
CA LEU A 263 13.41 -2.20 -10.14
C LEU A 263 14.64 -2.39 -9.27
N ALA A 264 15.61 -3.24 -9.64
CA ALA A 264 16.87 -3.39 -8.89
C ALA A 264 17.62 -2.05 -8.71
N ASP A 265 17.44 -1.10 -9.64
CA ASP A 265 18.06 0.22 -9.59
C ASP A 265 17.30 1.22 -8.70
N TYR A 266 16.15 0.83 -8.13
CA TYR A 266 15.33 1.69 -7.28
C TYR A 266 15.87 1.78 -5.84
N GLY A 267 16.09 3.02 -5.41
CA GLY A 267 16.28 3.40 -4.01
C GLY A 267 17.66 3.04 -3.43
N ASP A 268 17.89 3.47 -2.19
CA ASP A 268 19.16 3.29 -1.52
C ASP A 268 19.41 1.82 -1.11
N ALA A 269 20.66 1.51 -0.77
CA ALA A 269 21.01 0.25 -0.14
C ALA A 269 20.36 0.12 1.24
N VAL A 270 19.79 -1.04 1.53
CA VAL A 270 19.15 -1.41 2.79
C VAL A 270 19.72 -2.73 3.30
N GLN A 271 19.71 -2.89 4.63
CA GLN A 271 20.20 -4.09 5.28
C GLN A 271 19.29 -4.44 6.47
N GLY A 272 18.93 -5.71 6.59
CA GLY A 272 18.06 -6.20 7.66
C GLY A 272 17.49 -7.57 7.30
N PHE A 273 17.04 -8.33 8.29
CA PHE A 273 16.36 -9.63 8.06
C PHE A 273 17.15 -10.65 7.22
N GLY A 274 18.48 -10.58 7.26
CA GLY A 274 19.36 -11.43 6.43
C GLY A 274 19.44 -11.01 4.95
N PHE A 275 18.87 -9.87 4.60
CA PHE A 275 18.96 -9.23 3.29
C PHE A 275 19.99 -8.08 3.31
N SER A 276 20.69 -7.92 2.18
CA SER A 276 21.59 -6.79 1.89
C SER A 276 21.52 -6.52 0.38
N GLY A 277 21.10 -5.33 -0.01
CA GLY A 277 20.87 -4.95 -1.41
C GLY A 277 20.16 -3.60 -1.50
N THR A 278 19.67 -3.19 -2.66
CA THR A 278 18.85 -1.98 -2.81
C THR A 278 17.41 -2.21 -2.32
N LYS A 279 16.68 -1.13 -2.03
CA LYS A 279 15.21 -1.15 -1.83
C LYS A 279 14.51 -1.90 -2.96
N GLY A 280 14.97 -1.67 -4.18
CA GLY A 280 14.52 -2.30 -5.40
C GLY A 280 14.74 -3.81 -5.48
N GLU A 281 15.96 -4.26 -5.17
CA GLU A 281 16.30 -5.68 -5.09
C GLU A 281 15.45 -6.40 -4.03
N TRP A 282 15.14 -5.74 -2.92
CA TRP A 282 14.21 -6.27 -1.92
C TRP A 282 12.82 -6.51 -2.51
N LEU A 283 12.24 -5.52 -3.21
CA LEU A 283 10.93 -5.63 -3.84
C LEU A 283 10.88 -6.74 -4.89
N LEU A 284 11.96 -6.93 -5.65
CA LEU A 284 12.09 -8.08 -6.57
C LEU A 284 11.99 -9.42 -5.86
N THR A 285 12.51 -9.54 -4.63
CA THR A 285 12.33 -10.76 -3.83
C THR A 285 10.86 -10.98 -3.43
N ARG A 286 10.10 -9.90 -3.20
CA ARG A 286 8.67 -9.98 -2.84
C ARG A 286 7.81 -10.34 -4.05
N LEU A 287 8.08 -9.75 -5.21
CA LEU A 287 7.48 -10.13 -6.49
C LEU A 287 7.73 -11.61 -6.81
N LYS A 288 8.96 -12.08 -6.59
CA LYS A 288 9.28 -13.51 -6.74
C LYS A 288 8.56 -14.39 -5.72
N ALA A 289 8.41 -13.95 -4.47
CA ALA A 289 7.69 -14.67 -3.44
C ALA A 289 6.21 -14.85 -3.83
N ALA A 290 5.55 -13.80 -4.34
CA ALA A 290 4.18 -13.90 -4.88
C ALA A 290 4.06 -14.97 -5.99
N GLY A 291 5.08 -15.10 -6.84
CA GLY A 291 5.14 -16.08 -7.93
C GLY A 291 5.59 -17.50 -7.53
N ALA A 292 6.01 -17.72 -6.29
CA ALA A 292 6.76 -18.92 -5.91
C ALA A 292 5.91 -20.22 -5.99
N PRO A 293 6.42 -21.31 -6.63
CA PRO A 293 5.68 -22.57 -6.78
C PRO A 293 5.26 -23.21 -5.46
N GLU A 294 6.09 -23.08 -4.43
CA GLU A 294 5.85 -23.56 -3.06
C GLU A 294 4.66 -22.88 -2.38
N LEU A 295 4.25 -21.70 -2.85
CA LEU A 295 3.00 -21.06 -2.44
C LEU A 295 1.79 -21.65 -3.19
N GLY A 296 1.97 -22.69 -4.03
CA GLY A 296 0.92 -23.50 -4.65
C GLY A 296 0.64 -23.19 -6.11
N HIS A 297 1.60 -22.68 -6.90
CA HIS A 297 1.41 -22.40 -8.33
C HIS A 297 2.15 -23.39 -9.21
N ASN A 298 1.58 -23.56 -10.40
CA ASN A 298 2.14 -24.31 -11.51
C ASN A 298 3.28 -23.52 -12.17
N ALA A 299 4.41 -23.32 -11.48
CA ALA A 299 5.72 -22.85 -12.02
C ALA A 299 5.78 -21.59 -12.94
N ASN A 300 4.66 -20.89 -13.16
CA ASN A 300 4.50 -19.88 -14.22
C ASN A 300 3.85 -18.58 -13.74
N ALA A 301 3.61 -18.40 -12.44
CA ALA A 301 3.09 -17.12 -11.92
C ALA A 301 4.26 -16.15 -11.79
N GLU A 302 4.27 -15.18 -12.69
CA GLU A 302 5.19 -14.05 -12.70
C GLU A 302 4.63 -12.98 -11.74
N GLY A 303 5.48 -12.09 -11.21
CA GLY A 303 5.13 -11.23 -10.07
C GLY A 303 3.90 -10.36 -10.35
N ASP A 304 2.85 -10.51 -9.53
CA ASP A 304 1.62 -9.71 -9.58
C ASP A 304 1.61 -8.77 -8.38
N ALA A 305 1.47 -7.47 -8.61
CA ALA A 305 1.38 -6.44 -7.57
C ALA A 305 0.18 -5.51 -7.82
N SER A 306 -0.88 -6.04 -8.42
CA SER A 306 -2.01 -5.23 -8.89
C SER A 306 -2.76 -4.47 -7.78
N ASP A 307 -2.72 -4.96 -6.54
CA ASP A 307 -3.30 -4.24 -5.37
C ASP A 307 -2.60 -2.93 -5.03
N ALA A 308 -1.36 -2.75 -5.51
CA ALA A 308 -0.60 -1.52 -5.36
C ALA A 308 -1.02 -0.45 -6.38
N ALA A 309 -1.71 -0.84 -7.47
CA ALA A 309 -2.05 0.07 -8.56
C ALA A 309 -2.98 1.21 -8.09
N MET A 310 -3.83 0.96 -7.10
CA MET A 310 -4.65 2.00 -6.48
C MET A 310 -3.80 3.07 -5.80
N VAL A 311 -2.77 2.67 -5.04
CA VAL A 311 -1.84 3.61 -4.40
C VAL A 311 -1.06 4.36 -5.49
N TYR A 312 -0.64 3.67 -6.55
CA TYR A 312 0.00 4.31 -7.70
C TYR A 312 -0.90 5.37 -8.33
N VAL A 313 -2.18 5.11 -8.56
CA VAL A 313 -3.12 6.10 -9.11
C VAL A 313 -3.21 7.33 -8.21
N LEU A 314 -3.25 7.14 -6.89
CA LEU A 314 -3.30 8.26 -5.95
C LEU A 314 -2.01 9.09 -5.93
N MET A 315 -0.86 8.50 -6.22
CA MET A 315 0.45 9.16 -6.12
C MET A 315 1.02 9.63 -7.46
N GLY A 316 0.92 8.81 -8.50
CA GLY A 316 1.44 9.03 -9.85
C GLY A 316 0.37 9.40 -10.88
N GLY A 317 -0.90 9.34 -10.52
CA GLY A 317 -2.01 9.96 -11.26
C GLY A 317 -2.56 9.22 -12.47
N GLN A 318 -1.90 8.16 -12.92
CA GLN A 318 -2.35 7.40 -14.09
C GLN A 318 -3.10 6.13 -13.72
N THR A 319 -4.25 5.95 -14.37
CA THR A 319 -5.10 4.77 -14.19
C THR A 319 -4.64 3.57 -15.01
N ASP A 320 -3.92 3.83 -16.10
CA ASP A 320 -3.61 2.87 -17.15
C ASP A 320 -2.10 2.83 -17.43
N ALA A 321 -1.30 2.90 -16.36
CA ALA A 321 0.15 3.03 -16.46
C ALA A 321 0.80 1.84 -17.19
N THR A 322 1.68 2.20 -18.12
CA THR A 322 2.63 1.30 -18.78
C THR A 322 3.81 0.98 -17.85
N MET A 323 4.59 -0.05 -18.19
CA MET A 323 5.78 -0.39 -17.40
C MET A 323 6.82 0.75 -17.40
N ASP A 324 6.97 1.46 -18.53
CA ASP A 324 7.88 2.60 -18.62
C ASP A 324 7.43 3.77 -17.74
N GLU A 325 6.12 3.98 -17.59
CA GLU A 325 5.58 5.00 -16.68
C GLU A 325 5.81 4.63 -15.22
N ILE A 326 5.61 3.37 -14.85
CA ILE A 326 5.92 2.87 -13.50
C ILE A 326 7.43 2.96 -13.22
N LYS A 327 8.28 2.56 -14.18
CA LYS A 327 9.74 2.71 -14.11
C LYS A 327 10.13 4.17 -13.91
N THR A 328 9.53 5.08 -14.69
CA THR A 328 9.78 6.52 -14.58
C THR A 328 9.36 7.05 -13.21
N PHE A 329 8.24 6.58 -12.67
CA PHE A 329 7.82 6.93 -11.31
C PHE A 329 8.88 6.55 -10.28
N PHE A 330 9.42 5.33 -10.31
CA PHE A 330 10.41 4.86 -9.34
C PHE A 330 11.82 5.39 -9.55
N CYS A 331 12.32 5.38 -10.78
CA CYS A 331 13.72 5.66 -11.11
C CYS A 331 13.94 7.09 -11.63
N GLY A 332 12.87 7.82 -11.96
CA GLY A 332 12.96 9.09 -12.69
C GLY A 332 13.02 8.88 -14.20
N PRO A 333 12.97 9.97 -15.00
CA PRO A 333 13.11 9.87 -16.45
C PRO A 333 14.49 9.32 -16.83
N GLU A 334 14.55 8.53 -17.89
CA GLU A 334 15.84 8.14 -18.46
C GLU A 334 16.58 9.40 -18.96
N PRO A 335 17.90 9.50 -18.74
CA PRO A 335 18.68 10.61 -19.29
C PRO A 335 18.50 10.65 -20.81
N SER A 336 18.22 11.83 -21.36
CA SER A 336 18.10 11.99 -22.81
C SER A 336 19.43 11.63 -23.45
N ALA A 337 19.42 10.93 -24.59
CA ALA A 337 20.62 10.53 -25.33
C ALA A 337 21.53 11.69 -25.80
N ASP A 338 21.10 12.94 -25.56
CA ASP A 338 21.80 14.18 -25.91
C ASP A 338 22.56 14.83 -24.72
N GLU A 339 22.59 14.20 -23.54
CA GLU A 339 23.42 14.60 -22.37
C GLU A 339 24.65 13.68 -22.17
#